data_AF-A0A520K306-F1
#
_entry.id   AF-A0A520K306-F1
#
_cell.length_a   1.000
_cell.length_b   1.000
_cell.length_c   1.000
_cell.angle_alpha   90.00
_cell.angle_beta   90.00
_cell.angle_gamma   90.00
#
_symmetry.space_group_name_H-M   'P 1'
#
loop_
_entity.id
_entity.type
_entity.pdbx_description
1 polymer ?
#
loop_
_entity_poly.entity_id
_entity_poly.type
_entity_poly.pdbx_seq_one_letter_code
_entity_poly.pdbx_strand_id
1 'polypeptide(L)'
;MKKVLTCMWVVMLLASALPMAVTPVSASSAEYKKLFDGDNKITRDELAPKICSYMLGSGDLTLDELRDAAYVYAYWNGEQFTFVDSANRTVTIYRPAKRIIPQIT
;
A
#
# COMPACT_ATOMS: atom_id res chain seq x y z
N MET A 1 8.52 20.92 -42.65
CA MET A 1 8.07 21.47 -41.35
C MET A 1 6.84 20.74 -40.80
N LYS A 2 5.75 20.58 -41.55
CA LYS A 2 4.54 19.81 -41.11
C LYS A 2 4.84 18.40 -40.58
N LYS A 3 5.67 17.61 -41.28
CA LYS A 3 6.02 16.22 -40.88
C LYS A 3 6.77 16.12 -39.55
N VAL A 4 7.62 17.12 -39.23
CA VAL A 4 8.38 17.18 -37.97
C VAL A 4 7.45 17.55 -36.83
N LEU A 5 6.53 18.49 -37.07
CA LEU A 5 5.49 18.87 -36.12
C LEU A 5 4.59 17.66 -35.80
N THR A 6 4.12 16.92 -36.81
CA THR A 6 3.30 15.71 -36.59
C THR A 6 4.03 14.65 -35.76
N CYS A 7 5.33 14.45 -35.98
CA CYS A 7 6.14 13.51 -35.19
C CYS A 7 6.25 13.95 -33.72
N MET A 8 6.43 15.25 -33.48
CA MET A 8 6.51 15.83 -32.14
C MET A 8 5.19 15.65 -31.36
N TRP A 9 4.05 15.78 -32.03
CA TRP A 9 2.73 15.52 -31.45
C TRP A 9 2.53 14.03 -31.11
N VAL A 10 2.95 13.12 -31.98
CA VAL A 10 2.86 11.67 -31.72
C VAL A 10 3.73 11.25 -30.54
N VAL A 11 4.95 11.80 -30.44
CA VAL A 11 5.86 11.53 -29.31
C VAL A 11 5.29 12.08 -27.99
N MET A 12 4.69 13.27 -28.02
CA MET A 12 4.05 13.87 -26.84
C MET A 12 2.81 13.08 -26.37
N LEU A 13 2.07 12.47 -27.31
CA LEU A 13 0.89 11.64 -27.03
C LEU A 13 1.27 10.23 -26.55
N LEU A 14 2.38 9.68 -27.03
CA LEU A 14 2.93 8.43 -26.50
C LEU A 14 3.48 8.62 -25.07
N ALA A 15 4.17 9.74 -24.81
CA ALA A 15 4.77 10.05 -23.52
C ALA A 15 3.74 10.22 -22.39
N SER A 16 2.53 10.70 -22.70
CA SER A 16 1.45 10.87 -21.70
C SER A 16 0.76 9.55 -21.33
N ALA A 17 0.93 8.47 -22.11
CA ALA A 17 0.32 7.17 -21.85
C ALA A 17 1.17 6.24 -20.97
N LEU A 18 2.47 6.53 -20.81
CA LEU A 18 3.40 5.74 -19.99
C LEU A 18 3.15 5.75 -18.45
N PRO A 19 2.52 6.76 -17.81
CA PRO A 19 2.31 6.73 -16.36
C PRO A 19 1.24 5.73 -15.89
N MET A 20 0.52 5.05 -16.79
CA MET A 20 -0.49 4.05 -16.42
C MET A 20 0.11 2.67 -16.07
N ALA A 21 1.36 2.64 -15.63
CA ALA A 21 1.89 1.51 -14.88
C ALA A 21 1.14 1.47 -13.54
N VAL A 22 0.09 0.64 -13.50
CA VAL A 22 -0.78 0.38 -12.37
C VAL A 22 0.07 -0.07 -11.18
N THR A 23 0.54 0.88 -10.38
CA THR A 23 0.88 0.57 -9.00
C THR A 23 -0.46 0.41 -8.28
N PRO A 24 -0.71 -0.70 -7.59
CA PRO A 24 -1.84 -0.74 -6.68
C PRO A 24 -1.60 0.38 -5.66
N VAL A 25 -2.33 1.47 -5.79
CA VAL A 25 -2.53 2.45 -4.71
C VAL A 25 -3.36 1.73 -3.66
N SER A 26 -2.68 0.87 -2.90
CA SER A 26 -3.11 0.52 -1.56
C SER A 26 -3.25 1.85 -0.82
N ALA A 27 -4.40 2.11 -0.21
CA ALA A 27 -4.66 3.28 0.62
C ALA A 27 -3.85 3.24 1.95
N SER A 28 -2.58 2.88 1.85
CA SER A 28 -1.63 2.81 2.95
C SER A 28 -0.70 4.00 2.92
N SER A 29 -0.54 4.66 4.07
CA SER A 29 0.48 5.70 4.21
C SER A 29 1.87 5.13 3.88
N ALA A 30 2.76 5.99 3.40
CA ALA A 30 4.16 5.63 3.22
C ALA A 30 4.78 5.13 4.54
N GLU A 31 4.37 5.71 5.67
CA GLU A 31 4.78 5.28 7.01
C GLU A 31 4.36 3.85 7.34
N TYR A 32 3.13 3.45 7.01
CA TYR A 32 2.70 2.07 7.21
C TYR A 32 3.51 1.07 6.37
N LYS A 33 3.80 1.44 5.12
CA LYS A 33 4.58 0.56 4.23
C LYS A 33 6.00 0.33 4.75
N LYS A 34 6.58 1.30 5.48
CA LYS A 34 7.91 1.15 6.11
C LYS A 34 7.96 0.02 7.14
N LEU A 35 6.82 -0.42 7.69
CA LEU A 35 6.78 -1.58 8.60
C LEU A 35 7.10 -2.91 7.90
N PHE A 36 7.14 -2.92 6.57
CA PHE A 36 7.50 -4.08 5.76
C PHE A 36 8.81 -3.83 4.97
N ASP A 37 9.49 -2.71 5.22
CA ASP A 37 10.69 -2.37 4.46
C ASP A 37 11.90 -3.18 4.96
N GLY A 38 12.76 -3.59 4.04
CA GLY A 38 13.92 -4.43 4.34
C GLY A 38 13.62 -5.93 4.32
N ASP A 39 12.72 -6.44 5.16
CA ASP A 39 12.50 -7.88 5.37
C ASP A 39 11.06 -8.39 5.09
N ASN A 40 10.15 -7.50 4.66
CA ASN A 40 8.73 -7.78 4.44
C ASN A 40 8.00 -8.35 5.67
N LYS A 41 8.50 -8.07 6.88
CA LYS A 41 7.97 -8.67 8.11
C LYS A 41 7.86 -7.63 9.22
N ILE A 42 6.66 -7.48 9.75
CA ILE A 42 6.45 -6.71 10.97
C ILE A 42 7.01 -7.49 12.15
N THR A 43 8.00 -6.91 12.83
CA THR A 43 8.54 -7.46 14.07
C THR A 43 7.98 -6.74 15.30
N ARG A 44 8.17 -7.36 16.47
CA ARG A 44 7.84 -6.74 17.76
C ARG A 44 8.61 -5.43 17.95
N ASP A 45 9.89 -5.42 17.58
CA ASP A 45 10.80 -4.32 17.85
C ASP A 45 10.50 -3.09 16.98
N GLU A 46 9.78 -3.28 15.87
CA GLU A 46 9.28 -2.19 15.03
C GLU A 46 7.89 -1.72 15.45
N LEU A 47 6.99 -2.66 15.78
CA LEU A 47 5.60 -2.35 16.08
C LEU A 47 5.42 -1.75 17.49
N ALA A 48 6.07 -2.33 18.50
CA ALA A 48 5.94 -1.88 19.88
C ALA A 48 6.30 -0.38 20.07
N PRO A 49 7.44 0.14 19.58
CA PRO A 49 7.76 1.55 19.75
C PRO A 49 6.76 2.45 19.00
N LYS A 50 6.24 2.04 17.83
CA LYS A 50 5.24 2.81 17.10
C LYS A 50 3.91 2.91 17.86
N ILE A 51 3.47 1.84 18.53
CA ILE A 51 2.32 1.86 19.44
C ILE A 51 2.58 2.81 20.61
N CYS A 52 3.74 2.70 21.26
CA CYS A 52 4.10 3.57 22.38
C CYS A 52 4.12 5.05 21.98
N SER A 53 4.75 5.39 20.84
CA SER A 53 4.76 6.77 20.34
C SER A 53 3.35 7.29 20.06
N TYR A 54 2.46 6.47 19.51
CA TYR A 54 1.06 6.86 19.33
C TYR A 54 0.36 7.14 20.66
N MET A 55 0.55 6.29 21.67
CA MET A 55 0.00 6.52 23.02
C MET A 55 0.54 7.80 23.68
N LEU A 56 1.77 8.18 23.38
CA LEU A 56 2.41 9.40 23.85
C LEU A 56 2.05 10.64 22.99
N GLY A 57 1.23 10.48 21.94
CA GLY A 57 0.80 11.56 21.07
C GLY A 57 1.83 12.01 20.04
N SER A 58 2.92 11.26 19.86
CA SER A 58 4.02 11.55 18.92
C SER A 58 4.14 10.51 17.78
N GLY A 59 3.12 9.67 17.59
CA GLY A 59 3.14 8.58 16.61
C GLY A 59 2.87 9.05 15.17
N ASP A 60 3.62 8.49 14.23
CA ASP A 60 3.46 8.76 12.78
C ASP A 60 2.34 7.94 12.12
N LEU A 61 1.87 6.90 12.81
CA LEU A 61 0.82 6.00 12.34
C LEU A 61 -0.51 6.33 13.01
N THR A 62 -1.60 6.21 12.27
CA THR A 62 -2.95 6.32 12.83
C THR A 62 -3.33 5.10 13.67
N LEU A 63 -4.31 5.23 14.56
CA LEU A 63 -4.83 4.09 15.35
C LEU A 63 -5.34 2.94 14.46
N ASP A 64 -5.92 3.29 13.32
CA ASP A 64 -6.44 2.32 12.36
C ASP A 64 -5.30 1.51 11.73
N GLU A 65 -4.20 2.18 11.40
CA GLU A 65 -2.99 1.56 10.85
C GLU A 65 -2.25 0.70 11.88
N LEU A 66 -2.15 1.15 13.13
CA LEU A 66 -1.55 0.36 14.20
C LEU A 66 -2.35 -0.92 14.48
N ARG A 67 -3.68 -0.84 14.38
CA ARG A 67 -4.55 -2.01 14.52
C ARG A 67 -4.37 -3.00 13.39
N ASP A 68 -4.26 -2.52 12.16
CA ASP A 68 -3.97 -3.36 10.99
C ASP A 68 -2.61 -4.04 11.14
N ALA A 69 -1.56 -3.29 11.51
CA ALA A 69 -0.22 -3.82 11.74
C ALA A 69 -0.20 -4.87 12.86
N ALA A 70 -0.90 -4.62 13.97
CA ALA A 70 -1.04 -5.58 15.06
C ALA A 70 -1.76 -6.86 14.64
N TYR A 71 -2.77 -6.75 13.76
CA TYR A 71 -3.45 -7.92 13.20
C TYR A 71 -2.49 -8.75 12.34
N VAL A 72 -1.72 -8.11 11.45
CA VAL A 72 -0.73 -8.79 10.60
C VAL A 72 0.34 -9.47 11.47
N TYR A 73 0.85 -8.77 12.47
CA TYR A 73 1.79 -9.34 13.44
C TYR A 73 1.24 -10.59 14.14
N ALA A 74 0.03 -10.50 14.68
CA ALA A 74 -0.56 -11.56 15.50
C ALA A 74 -1.07 -12.76 14.69
N TYR A 75 -1.67 -12.53 13.52
CA TYR A 75 -2.41 -13.55 12.78
C TYR A 75 -1.74 -13.96 11.47
N TRP A 76 -0.86 -13.14 10.90
CA TRP A 76 -0.12 -13.45 9.68
C TRP A 76 1.38 -13.67 9.94
N ASN A 77 1.76 -13.94 11.20
CA ASN A 77 3.15 -14.13 11.60
C ASN A 77 4.06 -12.92 11.26
N GLY A 78 3.48 -11.73 11.21
CA GLY A 78 4.16 -10.50 10.79
C GLY A 78 4.32 -10.34 9.27
N GLU A 79 3.93 -11.33 8.47
CA GLU A 79 4.17 -11.33 7.02
C GLU A 79 2.97 -10.81 6.23
N GLN A 80 3.25 -10.23 5.06
CA GLN A 80 2.22 -9.91 4.07
C GLN A 80 1.52 -11.17 3.55
N PHE A 81 0.25 -11.05 3.17
CA PHE A 81 -0.51 -12.19 2.65
C PHE A 81 -0.52 -12.19 1.13
N THR A 82 -0.02 -13.27 0.51
CA THR A 82 0.06 -13.42 -0.95
C THR A 82 -0.80 -14.58 -1.42
N PHE A 83 -1.60 -14.35 -2.46
CA PHE A 83 -2.44 -15.38 -3.08
C PHE A 83 -2.52 -15.18 -4.61
N VAL A 84 -2.93 -16.24 -5.31
CA VAL A 84 -3.19 -16.21 -6.76
C VAL A 84 -4.69 -16.11 -6.98
N ASP A 85 -5.13 -15.07 -7.69
CA ASP A 85 -6.54 -14.88 -8.06
C ASP A 85 -6.93 -15.78 -9.25
N SER A 86 -8.24 -15.96 -9.45
CA SER A 86 -8.90 -16.61 -10.59
C SER A 86 -8.39 -16.17 -11.97
N ALA A 87 -7.93 -14.93 -12.11
CA ALA A 87 -7.29 -14.42 -13.33
C ALA A 87 -5.78 -14.76 -13.43
N ASN A 88 -5.30 -15.69 -12.61
CA ASN A 88 -3.90 -16.12 -12.49
C ASN A 88 -2.92 -14.96 -12.18
N ARG A 89 -3.38 -13.98 -11.40
CA ARG A 89 -2.58 -12.84 -10.95
C ARG A 89 -2.09 -13.09 -9.53
N THR A 90 -0.80 -12.88 -9.29
CA THR A 90 -0.27 -12.87 -7.92
C THR A 90 -0.59 -11.54 -7.28
N VAL A 91 -1.35 -11.57 -6.18
CA VAL A 91 -1.77 -10.40 -5.43
C VAL A 91 -1.20 -10.50 -4.02
N THR A 92 -0.61 -9.40 -3.55
CA THR A 92 -0.10 -9.27 -2.18
C THR A 92 -0.90 -8.19 -1.46
N ILE A 93 -1.44 -8.54 -0.29
CA ILE A 93 -2.13 -7.62 0.60
C ILE A 93 -1.31 -7.40 1.87
N TYR A 94 -1.23 -6.14 2.30
CA TYR A 94 -0.43 -5.70 3.44
C TYR A 94 -1.29 -5.38 4.67
N ARG A 95 -2.62 -5.46 4.54
CA ARG A 95 -3.62 -5.09 5.55
C ARG A 95 -4.79 -6.06 5.54
N PRO A 96 -5.41 -6.33 6.69
CA PRO A 96 -6.63 -7.13 6.74
C PRO A 96 -7.77 -6.44 5.98
N ALA A 97 -8.61 -7.25 5.33
CA ALA A 97 -9.80 -6.74 4.64
C ALA A 97 -10.77 -6.10 5.65
N LYS A 98 -11.20 -4.87 5.38
CA LYS A 98 -12.17 -4.17 6.22
C LYS A 98 -13.57 -4.27 5.63
N ARG A 99 -14.55 -4.53 6.49
CA ARG A 99 -15.97 -4.53 6.09
C ARG A 99 -16.44 -3.09 5.93
N ILE A 100 -16.91 -2.74 4.74
CA ILE A 100 -17.62 -1.48 4.49
C ILE A 100 -19.12 -1.75 4.71
N ILE A 101 -19.72 -1.05 5.67
CA ILE A 101 -21.17 -1.10 5.88
C ILE A 101 -21.74 0.13 5.18
N PRO A 102 -22.45 -0.02 4.04
CA PRO A 102 -23.09 1.10 3.40
C PRO A 102 -24.17 1.67 4.33
N GLN A 103 -24.16 2.99 4.54
CA GLN A 103 -25.26 3.65 5.23
C GLN A 103 -26.43 3.71 4.27
N ILE A 104 -27.51 2.99 4.60
CA ILE A 104 -28.78 3.08 3.90
C ILE A 104 -29.55 4.21 4.58
N THR A 105 -29.57 5.37 3.95
CA THR A 105 -30.37 6.53 4.36
C THR A 105 -31.66 6.56 3.56
#